data_AF-A0A1R3L215-F1
#
_entry.id   AF-A0A1R3L215-F1
#
_cell.length_a   1.000
_cell.length_b   1.000
_cell.length_c   1.000
_cell.angle_alpha   90.00
_cell.angle_beta   90.00
_cell.angle_gamma   90.00
#
_symmetry.space_group_name_H-M   'P 1'
#
loop_
_entity.id
_entity.type
_entity.pdbx_description
1 polymer ?
#
loop_
_entity_poly.entity_id
_entity_poly.type
_entity_poly.pdbx_seq_one_letter_code
_entity_poly.pdbx_strand_id
1 'polypeptide(L)' 'MKVNVDGAYDKDSGKAAGGYVIRKNDATVLGIRGEQFQAKSPMQAEALALRLAAQ' A
#
# COMPACT_ATOMS: atom_id res chain seq x y z
N MET A 1 -17.49 -2.49 -5.01
CA MET A 1 -16.24 -1.71 -5.09
C MET A 1 -15.21 -2.43 -4.24
N LYS A 2 -13.99 -2.63 -4.74
CA LYS A 2 -12.89 -3.32 -4.03
C LYS A 2 -11.72 -2.36 -3.89
N VAL A 3 -11.04 -2.38 -2.74
CA VAL A 3 -9.77 -1.67 -2.55
C VAL A 3 -8.71 -2.73 -2.28
N ASN A 4 -7.66 -2.73 -3.07
CA ASN A 4 -6.48 -3.58 -2.82
C ASN A 4 -5.39 -2.70 -2.28
N VAL A 5 -4.70 -3.19 -1.25
CA VAL A 5 -3.63 -2.51 -0.54
C VAL A 5 -2.45 -3.47 -0.52
N ASP A 6 -1.25 -2.92 -0.66
CA ASP A 6 -0.02 -3.70 -0.55
C ASP A 6 1.10 -2.84 0.03
N GLY A 7 1.83 -3.41 0.98
CA GLY A 7 3.01 -2.80 1.62
C GLY A 7 4.26 -3.63 1.38
N ALA A 8 5.23 -3.06 0.69
CA ALA A 8 6.55 -3.64 0.47
C ALA A 8 7.57 -3.11 1.48
N TYR A 9 8.40 -4.01 2.01
CA TYR A 9 9.48 -3.69 2.96
C TYR A 9 10.80 -4.31 2.50
N ASP A 10 11.83 -3.50 2.39
CA ASP A 10 13.20 -3.95 2.20
C ASP A 10 13.86 -4.16 3.57
N LYS A 11 14.11 -5.43 3.90
CA LYS A 11 14.72 -5.85 5.17
C LYS A 11 16.18 -5.40 5.33
N ASP A 12 16.89 -5.16 4.24
CA ASP A 12 18.32 -4.86 4.27
C ASP A 12 18.54 -3.35 4.44
N SER A 13 17.65 -2.52 3.90
CA SER A 13 17.74 -1.05 3.99
C SER A 13 16.76 -0.40 4.99
N GLY A 14 15.77 -1.13 5.48
CA GLY A 14 14.70 -0.59 6.35
C GLY A 14 13.71 0.31 5.60
N LYS A 15 13.85 0.45 4.28
CA LYS A 15 12.95 1.26 3.44
C LYS A 15 11.67 0.49 3.17
N ALA A 16 10.57 1.21 3.03
CA ALA A 16 9.31 0.65 2.62
C ALA A 16 8.63 1.50 1.55
N ALA A 17 7.72 0.86 0.82
CA ALA A 17 6.79 1.51 -0.07
C ALA A 17 5.44 0.83 0.07
N GLY A 18 4.36 1.55 -0.15
CA GLY A 18 3.04 0.95 -0.11
C GLY A 18 2.02 1.80 -0.82
N GLY A 19 0.91 1.18 -1.18
CA GLY A 19 -0.09 1.84 -1.99
C GLY A 19 -1.43 1.12 -1.98
N TYR A 20 -2.38 1.69 -2.71
CA TYR A 20 -3.67 1.11 -2.92
C TYR A 20 -4.20 1.33 -4.33
N VAL A 21 -5.11 0.44 -4.74
CA VAL A 21 -5.85 0.48 -5.99
C VAL A 21 -7.34 0.40 -5.68
N ILE A 22 -8.11 1.42 -6.08
CA ILE A 22 -9.57 1.40 -6.00
C ILE A 22 -10.10 0.80 -7.30
N ARG A 23 -10.91 -0.24 -7.21
CA ARG A 23 -11.52 -0.93 -8.35
C ARG A 23 -13.05 -0.93 -8.27
N LYS A 24 -13.70 -0.62 -9.39
CA LYS A 24 -15.16 -0.77 -9.52
C LYS A 24 -15.53 -2.25 -9.59
N ASN A 25 -14.80 -2.98 -10.42
CA ASN A 25 -14.88 -4.42 -10.69
C ASN A 25 -13.47 -4.93 -11.08
N ASP A 26 -13.33 -6.20 -11.43
CA ASP A 26 -12.00 -6.79 -11.67
C ASP A 26 -11.29 -6.22 -12.93
N ALA A 27 -12.04 -5.58 -13.84
CA ALA A 27 -11.52 -4.99 -15.09
C ALA A 27 -11.32 -3.46 -15.04
N THR A 28 -11.86 -2.76 -14.04
CA THR A 28 -11.88 -1.28 -14.01
C THR A 28 -11.22 -0.73 -12.74
N VAL A 29 -10.10 -0.05 -12.94
CA VAL A 29 -9.41 0.76 -11.92
C VAL A 29 -9.98 2.18 -11.92
N LEU A 30 -10.34 2.67 -10.74
CA LEU A 30 -10.84 4.02 -10.50
C LEU A 30 -9.74 4.97 -10.01
N GLY A 31 -8.69 4.43 -9.38
CA GLY A 31 -7.58 5.22 -8.87
C GLY A 31 -6.47 4.35 -8.29
N ILE A 32 -5.24 4.87 -8.32
CA ILE A 32 -4.04 4.25 -7.76
C ILE A 32 -3.25 5.34 -7.04
N ARG A 33 -2.73 5.04 -5.84
CA ARG A 33 -1.77 5.87 -5.15
C ARG A 33 -0.73 4.99 -4.49
N GLY A 34 0.52 5.43 -4.49
CA GLY A 34 1.62 4.77 -3.80
C GLY A 34 2.60 5.79 -3.26
N GLU A 35 3.21 5.47 -2.12
CA GLU A 35 4.15 6.34 -1.42
C GLU A 35 5.30 5.53 -0.82
N GLN A 36 6.46 6.18 -0.70
CA GLN A 36 7.60 5.64 0.04
C GLN A 36 7.56 6.14 1.48
N PHE A 37 7.91 5.27 2.42
CA PHE A 37 7.96 5.60 3.84
C PHE A 37 8.99 4.73 4.57
N GLN A 38 9.26 5.07 5.82
CA GLN A 38 10.10 4.25 6.70
C GLN A 38 9.21 3.25 7.45
N ALA A 39 9.61 1.98 7.47
CA ALA A 39 8.98 0.94 8.28
C ALA A 39 10.06 0.13 9.00
N LYS A 40 9.71 -0.51 10.10
CA LYS A 40 10.60 -1.37 10.89
C LYS A 40 10.35 -2.86 10.65
N SER A 41 9.28 -3.19 9.94
CA SER A 41 8.90 -4.56 9.63
C SER A 41 7.95 -4.60 8.43
N PRO A 42 7.82 -5.76 7.75
CA PRO A 42 6.80 -5.96 6.71
C PRO A 42 5.39 -5.64 7.22
N MET A 43 5.06 -6.06 8.45
CA MET A 43 3.75 -5.83 9.03
C MET A 43 3.46 -4.34 9.26
N GLN A 44 4.49 -3.55 9.59
CA GLN A 44 4.35 -2.10 9.67
C GLN A 44 4.14 -1.49 8.28
N ALA A 45 4.83 -1.99 7.25
CA ALA A 45 4.64 -1.49 5.89
C ALA A 45 3.22 -1.72 5.37
N GLU A 46 2.65 -2.90 5.64
CA GLU A 46 1.24 -3.23 5.34
C GLU A 46 0.26 -2.31 6.08
N ALA A 47 0.47 -2.09 7.38
CA ALA A 47 -0.38 -1.20 8.17
C ALA A 47 -0.32 0.26 7.67
N LEU A 48 0.84 0.72 7.22
CA LEU A 48 1.03 2.06 6.65
C LEU A 48 0.35 2.18 5.28
N ALA A 49 0.46 1.16 4.42
CA ALA A 49 -0.26 1.11 3.15
C ALA A 49 -1.78 1.12 3.35
N LEU A 50 -2.29 0.41 4.36
CA LEU A 50 -3.72 0.41 4.70
C LEU A 50 -4.17 1.78 5.20
N ARG A 51 -3.36 2.45 6.03
CA ARG A 51 -3.66 3.82 6.50
C ARG A 51 -3.71 4.82 5.34
N LEU A 52 -2.84 4.67 4.34
CA LEU A 52 -2.84 5.51 3.14
C LEU A 52 -4.15 5.37 2.36
N ALA A 53 -4.75 4.18 2.33
CA ALA A 53 -6.02 3.92 1.67
C ALA A 53 -7.26 4.42 2.43
N ALA A 54 -7.10 4.78 3.71
CA ALA A 54 -8.20 5.22 4.59
C ALA A 54 -8.34 6.76 4.67
N GLN A 55 -7.60 7.50 3.85
CA GLN A 55 -7.65 8.96 3.75
C GLN A 55 -8.82 9.46 2.89
#